data_AF-A0A923PRX7-F1
#
_entry.id   AF-A0A923PRX7-F1
#
_cell.length_a   1.000
_cell.length_b   1.000
_cell.length_c   1.000
_cell.angle_alpha   90.00
_cell.angle_beta   90.00
_cell.angle_gamma   90.00
#
_symmetry.space_group_name_H-M   'P 1'
#
loop_
_entity.id
_entity.type
_entity.pdbx_description
1 polymer ?
#
loop_
_entity_poly.entity_id
_entity_poly.type
_entity_poly.pdbx_seq_one_letter_code
_entity_poly.pdbx_strand_id
1 'polypeptide(L)'
;MSRIISFTDLYLPAGKYVNVEFGNPKKKDCQGLGICNMDFSGTPVRALGACQGCRRTGAMVYYDGRAGKVELHFRRRDICAGSYARQFKGGRFTVEEHFHFTPALAQHCGLPEGSTILRGQYAYEEKGGHLRILIPLGMAVPAYY
;
A
#
# COMPACT_ATOMS: atom_id res chain seq x y z
N MET A 1 -17.31 17.87 -30.47
CA MET A 1 -16.79 18.03 -29.09
C MET A 1 -16.02 16.77 -28.72
N SER A 2 -14.71 16.74 -29.00
CA SER A 2 -13.85 15.58 -28.76
C SER A 2 -13.53 15.47 -27.27
N ARG A 3 -13.99 14.39 -26.63
CA ARG A 3 -13.53 14.04 -25.27
C ARG A 3 -12.06 13.63 -25.37
N ILE A 4 -11.18 14.45 -24.83
CA ILE A 4 -9.80 14.07 -24.55
C ILE A 4 -9.88 13.00 -23.46
N ILE A 5 -9.82 11.74 -23.86
CA ILE A 5 -9.60 10.64 -22.92
C ILE A 5 -8.14 10.78 -22.50
N SER A 6 -7.90 11.24 -21.27
CA SER A 6 -6.55 11.31 -20.73
C SER A 6 -5.98 9.89 -20.72
N PHE A 7 -4.73 9.73 -21.16
CA PHE A 7 -3.99 8.47 -21.20
C PHE A 7 -3.89 7.76 -19.82
N THR A 8 -4.37 8.41 -18.76
CA THR A 8 -4.41 7.96 -17.37
C THR A 8 -5.47 6.89 -17.08
N ASP A 9 -6.48 6.70 -17.96
CA ASP A 9 -7.61 5.79 -17.69
C ASP A 9 -7.52 4.42 -18.38
N LEU A 10 -6.52 4.17 -19.23
CA LEU A 10 -6.52 3.01 -20.14
C LEU A 10 -5.80 1.75 -19.65
N TYR A 11 -5.20 1.75 -18.47
CA TYR A 11 -4.69 0.53 -17.83
C TYR A 11 -4.81 0.67 -16.31
N LEU A 12 -6.02 0.48 -15.78
CA LEU A 12 -6.16 -0.01 -14.41
C LEU A 12 -6.20 -1.54 -14.55
N PRO A 13 -5.12 -2.27 -14.23
CA PRO A 13 -5.21 -3.72 -14.11
C PRO A 13 -6.26 -4.07 -13.04
N ALA A 14 -6.68 -5.33 -12.96
CA ALA A 14 -7.63 -5.82 -11.98
C ALA A 14 -7.05 -5.87 -10.54
N GLY A 15 -6.63 -4.72 -10.01
CA GLY A 15 -6.12 -4.60 -8.65
C GLY A 15 -7.25 -4.57 -7.63
N LYS A 16 -6.92 -4.91 -6.39
CA LYS A 16 -7.86 -4.83 -5.27
C LYS A 16 -7.63 -3.55 -4.49
N TYR A 17 -8.72 -2.85 -4.20
CA TYR A 17 -8.65 -1.64 -3.40
C TYR A 17 -8.55 -2.00 -1.91
N VAL A 18 -7.56 -1.42 -1.23
CA VAL A 18 -7.34 -1.54 0.21
C VAL A 18 -7.23 -0.16 0.84
N ASN A 19 -7.48 -0.09 2.13
CA ASN A 19 -6.95 1.00 2.93
C ASN A 19 -5.67 0.55 3.60
N VAL A 20 -4.68 1.43 3.57
CA VAL A 20 -3.40 1.27 4.21
C VAL A 20 -3.34 2.26 5.36
N GLU A 21 -3.07 1.77 6.55
CA GLU A 21 -2.74 2.60 7.70
C GLU A 21 -1.23 2.62 7.90
N PHE A 22 -0.65 3.82 7.84
CA PHE A 22 0.75 4.08 8.11
C PHE A 22 1.00 4.21 9.61
N GLY A 23 2.04 3.53 10.08
CA GLY A 23 2.39 3.49 11.48
C GLY A 23 3.32 2.35 11.85
N ASN A 24 3.61 2.22 13.15
CA ASN A 24 4.33 1.07 13.70
C ASN A 24 3.33 0.04 14.27
N PRO A 25 3.34 -1.22 13.79
CA PRO A 25 2.35 -2.23 14.17
C PRO A 25 2.51 -2.75 15.62
N LYS A 26 3.67 -2.56 16.27
CA LYS A 26 3.86 -2.92 17.69
C LYS A 26 3.32 -1.89 18.67
N LYS A 27 3.00 -0.68 18.21
CA LYS A 27 2.43 0.36 19.08
C LYS A 27 0.92 0.36 18.93
N LYS A 28 0.20 0.34 20.05
CA LYS A 28 -1.28 0.31 20.10
C LYS A 28 -1.96 1.42 19.27
N ASP A 29 -1.27 2.53 19.04
CA ASP A 29 -1.78 3.69 18.30
C ASP A 29 -1.16 3.84 16.90
N CYS A 30 -0.53 2.80 16.34
CA CYS A 30 0.18 2.88 15.06
C CYS A 30 1.22 4.03 15.02
N GLN A 31 1.89 4.33 16.14
CA GLN A 31 2.86 5.44 16.21
C GLN A 31 4.24 5.04 15.64
N GLY A 32 4.50 5.29 14.36
CA GLY A 32 5.82 5.13 13.73
C GLY A 32 5.76 5.14 12.20
N LEU A 33 6.75 4.55 11.51
CA LEU A 33 6.79 4.49 10.03
C LEU A 33 6.57 3.06 9.52
N GLY A 34 6.23 2.91 8.24
CA GLY A 34 5.79 1.65 7.66
C GLY A 34 4.28 1.45 7.60
N ILE A 35 3.89 0.22 7.27
CA ILE A 35 2.50 -0.23 7.15
C ILE A 35 2.10 -0.85 8.49
N CYS A 36 1.18 -0.21 9.21
CA CYS A 36 0.62 -0.71 10.46
C CYS A 36 -0.50 -1.72 10.21
N ASN A 37 -1.39 -1.39 9.27
CA ASN A 37 -2.55 -2.21 8.95
C ASN A 37 -2.92 -2.07 7.47
N MET A 38 -3.57 -3.10 6.93
CA MET A 38 -4.19 -3.08 5.63
C MET A 38 -5.53 -3.80 5.70
N ASP A 39 -6.60 -3.13 5.28
CA ASP A 39 -7.96 -3.66 5.32
C ASP A 39 -8.71 -3.40 4.01
N PHE A 40 -9.76 -4.19 3.78
CA PHE A 40 -10.75 -3.92 2.74
C PHE A 40 -12.04 -3.46 3.39
N SER A 41 -12.12 -2.18 3.78
CA SER A 41 -13.38 -1.65 4.29
C SER A 41 -14.46 -1.44 3.22
N GLY A 42 -14.29 -1.96 1.99
CA GLY A 42 -15.23 -1.84 0.86
C GLY A 42 -15.53 -0.40 0.40
N THR A 43 -15.05 0.59 1.15
CA THR A 43 -15.33 2.00 0.99
C THR A 43 -13.98 2.68 0.84
N PRO A 44 -13.70 3.34 -0.29
CA PRO A 44 -12.53 4.16 -0.37
C PRO A 44 -12.61 5.20 0.73
N VAL A 45 -11.58 5.30 1.56
CA VAL A 45 -11.40 6.44 2.46
C VAL A 45 -11.27 7.65 1.56
N ARG A 46 -12.41 8.23 1.17
CA ARG A 46 -12.47 9.57 0.62
C ARG A 46 -11.77 10.40 1.67
N ALA A 47 -10.79 11.18 1.25
CA ALA A 47 -10.24 12.24 2.07
C ALA A 47 -11.40 13.16 2.47
N LEU A 48 -12.13 12.78 3.53
CA LEU A 48 -13.02 13.66 4.24
C LEU A 48 -12.10 14.80 4.67
N GLY A 49 -12.42 15.98 4.17
CA GLY A 49 -11.62 17.17 4.38
C GLY A 49 -11.19 17.28 5.84
N ALA A 50 -9.95 17.74 6.02
CA ALA A 50 -9.33 17.99 7.31
C ALA A 50 -9.12 16.75 8.21
N CYS A 51 -7.92 16.19 8.11
CA CYS A 51 -7.10 15.88 9.29
C CYS A 51 -7.72 15.11 10.47
N GLN A 52 -8.63 14.15 10.26
CA GLN A 52 -8.77 13.06 11.24
C GLN A 52 -7.62 12.07 11.06
N GLY A 53 -6.46 12.50 11.56
CA GLY A 53 -5.38 11.63 11.98
C GLY A 53 -4.50 11.03 10.89
N CYS A 54 -4.26 11.71 9.75
CA CYS A 54 -3.19 11.55 8.72
C CYS A 54 -2.52 10.17 8.46
N ARG A 55 -3.10 9.07 8.92
CA ARG A 55 -2.45 7.75 9.01
C ARG A 55 -3.00 6.81 7.95
N ARG A 56 -4.27 6.97 7.56
CA ARG A 56 -4.94 6.08 6.62
C ARG A 56 -4.99 6.67 5.22
N THR A 57 -4.70 5.86 4.22
CA THR A 57 -4.79 6.23 2.80
C THR A 57 -5.31 5.05 1.97
N GLY A 58 -5.88 5.34 0.81
CA GLY A 58 -6.29 4.32 -0.16
C GLY A 58 -5.13 3.84 -1.02
N ALA A 59 -5.07 2.53 -1.27
CA ALA A 59 -4.15 1.96 -2.24
C ALA A 59 -4.82 0.90 -3.10
N MET A 60 -4.29 0.70 -4.30
CA MET A 60 -4.58 -0.48 -5.11
C MET A 60 -3.42 -1.47 -4.95
N VAL A 61 -3.77 -2.74 -4.72
CA VAL A 61 -2.82 -3.84 -4.59
C VAL A 61 -2.93 -4.73 -5.83
N TYR A 62 -1.80 -5.05 -6.43
CA TYR A 62 -1.70 -6.03 -7.52
C TYR A 62 -0.67 -7.08 -7.15
N TYR A 63 -0.97 -8.33 -7.45
CA TYR A 63 -0.03 -9.42 -7.28
C TYR A 63 0.45 -9.92 -8.65
N ASP A 64 1.76 -9.88 -8.86
CA ASP A 64 2.42 -10.57 -9.97
C ASP A 64 2.94 -11.91 -9.46
N GLY A 65 2.15 -12.96 -9.70
CA GLY A 65 2.50 -14.33 -9.32
C GLY A 65 3.71 -14.91 -10.04
N ARG A 66 4.09 -14.37 -11.21
CA ARG A 66 5.29 -14.83 -11.93
C ARG A 66 6.55 -14.23 -11.32
N ALA A 67 6.49 -12.96 -10.95
CA ALA A 67 7.62 -12.26 -10.34
C ALA A 67 7.71 -12.44 -8.82
N GLY A 68 6.66 -12.96 -8.18
CA GLY A 68 6.57 -13.05 -6.71
C GLY A 68 6.54 -11.67 -6.05
N LYS A 69 5.91 -10.68 -6.70
CA LYS A 69 5.90 -9.28 -6.27
C LYS A 69 4.49 -8.80 -6.02
N VAL A 70 4.35 -7.93 -5.02
CA VAL A 70 3.18 -7.10 -4.83
C VAL A 70 3.47 -5.68 -5.29
N GLU A 71 2.56 -5.13 -6.08
CA GLU A 71 2.58 -3.75 -6.53
C GLU A 71 1.58 -2.95 -5.70
N LEU A 72 2.05 -1.88 -5.07
CA LEU A 72 1.22 -0.94 -4.33
C LEU A 72 1.10 0.37 -5.10
N HIS A 73 -0.13 0.78 -5.39
CA HIS A 73 -0.45 2.02 -6.08
C HIS A 73 -1.20 2.97 -5.17
N PHE A 74 -0.60 4.12 -4.91
CA PHE A 74 -1.22 5.19 -4.14
C PHE A 74 -1.51 6.38 -5.04
N ARG A 75 -2.57 7.13 -4.72
CA ARG A 75 -2.77 8.48 -5.28
C ARG A 75 -2.10 9.47 -4.35
N ARG A 76 -1.21 10.30 -4.89
CA ARG A 76 -0.44 11.29 -4.12
C ARG A 76 -1.34 12.23 -3.33
N ARG A 77 -2.47 12.64 -3.91
CA ARG A 77 -3.45 13.53 -3.27
C ARG A 77 -4.19 12.89 -2.09
N ASP A 78 -4.24 11.56 -2.04
CA ASP A 78 -4.92 10.81 -0.98
C ASP A 78 -3.97 10.54 0.21
N ILE A 79 -2.69 10.93 0.09
CA ILE A 79 -1.68 10.83 1.16
C ILE A 79 -1.43 12.21 1.76
N CYS A 80 -1.66 12.34 3.07
CA CYS A 80 -1.36 13.55 3.83
C CYS A 80 0.13 13.90 3.75
N ALA A 81 0.46 15.19 3.64
CA ALA A 81 1.83 15.67 3.45
C ALA A 81 2.81 15.13 4.50
N GLY A 82 2.42 15.08 5.78
CA GLY A 82 3.26 14.54 6.85
C GLY A 82 3.56 13.05 6.69
N SER A 83 2.59 12.25 6.23
CA SER A 83 2.81 10.82 5.97
C SER A 83 3.60 10.60 4.69
N TYR A 84 3.39 11.40 3.66
CA TYR A 84 4.23 11.37 2.47
C TYR A 84 5.70 11.68 2.81
N ALA A 85 5.98 12.79 3.50
CA ALA A 85 7.33 13.20 3.85
C ALA A 85 8.08 12.18 4.72
N ARG A 86 7.35 11.41 5.54
CA ARG A 86 7.92 10.37 6.39
C ARG A 86 8.11 9.04 5.65
N GLN A 87 7.09 8.60 4.90
CA GLN A 87 7.06 7.26 4.29
C GLN A 87 7.78 7.21 2.94
N PHE A 88 7.82 8.31 2.20
CA PHE A 88 8.30 8.41 0.81
C PHE A 88 9.57 9.27 0.69
N LYS A 89 10.49 9.18 1.66
CA LYS A 89 11.68 10.04 1.70
C LYS A 89 12.73 9.59 0.68
N GLY A 90 13.24 10.54 -0.11
CA GLY A 90 14.38 10.31 -1.01
C GLY A 90 14.09 9.30 -2.12
N GLY A 91 12.87 9.27 -2.66
CA GLY A 91 12.49 8.33 -3.73
C GLY A 91 12.29 6.88 -3.24
N ARG A 92 12.19 6.67 -1.93
CA ARG A 92 12.00 5.35 -1.32
C ARG A 92 10.79 5.32 -0.40
N PHE A 93 10.00 4.27 -0.53
CA PHE A 93 8.96 3.87 0.39
C PHE A 93 9.55 3.03 1.52
N THR A 94 9.37 3.46 2.77
CA THR A 94 9.93 2.78 3.93
C THR A 94 8.92 1.86 4.59
N VAL A 95 9.31 0.62 4.84
CA VAL A 95 8.59 -0.37 5.64
C VAL A 95 9.46 -0.72 6.83
N GLU A 96 9.16 -0.19 8.01
CA GLU A 96 10.01 -0.41 9.20
C GLU A 96 9.90 -1.84 9.75
N GLU A 97 8.72 -2.44 9.65
CA GLU A 97 8.46 -3.78 10.16
C GLU A 97 7.83 -4.67 9.10
N HIS A 98 8.06 -5.98 9.21
CA HIS A 98 7.41 -6.95 8.34
C HIS A 98 5.89 -6.80 8.45
N PHE A 99 5.23 -6.62 7.31
CA PHE A 99 3.78 -6.59 7.24
C PHE A 99 3.27 -7.93 6.74
N HIS A 100 2.63 -8.68 7.63
CA HIS A 100 2.03 -9.98 7.32
C HIS A 100 0.62 -9.76 6.78
N PHE A 101 0.32 -10.31 5.60
CA PHE A 101 -1.03 -10.29 5.11
C PHE A 101 -1.88 -11.28 5.92
N THR A 102 -3.03 -10.84 6.43
CA THR A 102 -3.99 -11.76 7.04
C THR A 102 -4.50 -12.76 5.99
N PRO A 103 -4.95 -13.97 6.35
CA PRO A 103 -5.45 -14.94 5.37
C PRO A 103 -6.55 -14.37 4.47
N ALA A 104 -7.48 -13.59 5.04
CA ALA A 104 -8.52 -12.91 4.29
C ALA A 104 -7.96 -11.87 3.30
N LEU A 105 -6.91 -11.15 3.70
CA LEU A 105 -6.21 -10.17 2.86
C LEU A 105 -5.37 -10.79 1.76
N ALA A 106 -4.71 -11.90 2.07
CA ALA A 106 -4.01 -12.69 1.07
C ALA A 106 -5.00 -13.22 0.01
N GLN A 107 -6.07 -13.89 0.45
CA GLN A 107 -7.07 -14.47 -0.43
C GLN A 107 -7.74 -13.42 -1.32
N HIS A 108 -8.16 -12.29 -0.75
CA HIS A 108 -8.85 -11.25 -1.52
C HIS A 108 -7.94 -10.63 -2.58
N CYS A 109 -6.65 -10.40 -2.26
CA CYS A 109 -5.65 -9.90 -3.20
C CYS A 109 -5.07 -10.96 -4.15
N GLY A 110 -5.48 -12.22 -4.02
CA GLY A 110 -4.93 -13.34 -4.79
C GLY A 110 -3.46 -13.66 -4.45
N LEU A 111 -2.99 -13.25 -3.26
CA LEU A 111 -1.65 -13.52 -2.76
C LEU A 111 -1.58 -14.94 -2.17
N PRO A 112 -0.42 -15.62 -2.23
CA PRO A 112 -0.20 -16.86 -1.50
C PRO A 112 -0.43 -16.70 0.00
N GLU A 113 -0.89 -17.76 0.66
CA GLU A 113 -1.04 -17.78 2.12
C GLU A 113 0.33 -17.56 2.80
N GLY A 114 0.36 -16.80 3.90
CA GLY A 114 1.59 -16.45 4.60
C GLY A 114 2.44 -15.37 3.89
N SER A 115 1.94 -14.77 2.81
CA SER A 115 2.63 -13.65 2.15
C SER A 115 2.96 -12.54 3.14
N THR A 116 4.14 -11.94 2.97
CA THR A 116 4.65 -10.90 3.86
C THR A 116 5.40 -9.84 3.04
N ILE A 117 5.14 -8.56 3.30
CA ILE A 117 6.02 -7.47 2.86
C ILE A 117 7.16 -7.40 3.88
N LEU A 118 8.40 -7.59 3.44
CA LEU A 118 9.53 -7.55 4.35
C LEU A 118 9.84 -6.11 4.79
N ARG A 119 10.44 -5.95 5.99
CA ARG A 119 11.03 -4.66 6.36
C ARG A 119 12.09 -4.24 5.35
N GLY A 120 12.14 -2.97 5.00
CA GLY A 120 13.10 -2.46 4.04
C GLY A 120 12.71 -1.10 3.45
N GLN A 121 13.50 -0.67 2.48
CA GLN A 121 13.23 0.50 1.67
C GLN A 121 13.05 0.07 0.22
N TYR A 122 11.93 0.48 -0.38
CA TYR A 122 11.55 0.10 -1.73
C TYR A 122 11.54 1.34 -2.61
N ALA A 123 12.15 1.27 -3.79
CA ALA A 123 12.03 2.37 -4.74
C ALA A 123 10.56 2.55 -5.14
N TYR A 124 10.15 3.80 -5.32
CA TYR A 124 8.85 4.11 -5.90
C TYR A 124 9.01 4.99 -7.15
N GLU A 125 8.10 4.81 -8.09
CA GLU A 125 7.95 5.67 -9.26
C GLU A 125 6.81 6.65 -8.99
N GLU A 126 7.02 7.93 -9.28
CA GLU A 126 5.97 8.95 -9.22
C GLU A 126 5.68 9.51 -10.61
N LYS A 127 4.44 9.33 -11.08
CA LYS A 127 4.01 9.82 -12.40
C LYS A 127 2.54 10.20 -12.38
N GLY A 128 2.21 11.40 -12.87
CA GLY A 128 0.83 11.86 -12.97
C GLY A 128 0.08 11.95 -11.64
N GLY A 129 0.78 12.16 -10.52
CA GLY A 129 0.18 12.16 -9.18
C GLY A 129 -0.13 10.77 -8.62
N HIS A 130 0.43 9.72 -9.22
CA HIS A 130 0.38 8.35 -8.71
C HIS A 130 1.77 7.91 -8.24
N LEU A 131 1.80 7.14 -7.14
CA LEU A 131 2.99 6.50 -6.61
C LEU A 131 2.87 5.00 -6.84
N ARG A 132 3.88 4.40 -7.45
CA ARG A 132 3.96 2.97 -7.75
C ARG A 132 5.16 2.36 -7.04
N ILE A 133 4.92 1.34 -6.23
CA ILE A 133 5.97 0.63 -5.50
C ILE A 133 5.89 -0.86 -5.87
N LEU A 134 7.01 -1.44 -6.28
CA LEU A 134 7.14 -2.87 -6.51
C LEU A 134 7.90 -3.52 -5.34
N ILE A 135 7.24 -4.41 -4.63
CA ILE A 135 7.78 -5.05 -3.42
C ILE A 135 7.85 -6.57 -3.63
N PRO A 136 9.03 -7.19 -3.56
CA PRO A 136 9.15 -8.64 -3.45
C PRO A 136 8.41 -9.14 -2.21
N LEU A 137 7.61 -10.20 -2.37
CA LEU A 137 7.00 -10.87 -1.24
C LEU A 137 8.01 -11.81 -0.58
N GLY A 138 8.08 -11.73 0.74
CA GLY A 138 8.61 -12.80 1.56
C GLY A 138 7.52 -13.83 1.84
N MET A 139 7.92 -15.07 2.06
CA MET A 139 7.06 -16.09 2.68
C MET A 139 7.32 -16.03 4.18
N ALA A 140 6.26 -15.90 4.99
CA ALA A 140 6.40 -16.13 6.42
C ALA A 140 6.83 -17.59 6.61
N VAL A 141 8.00 -17.80 7.22
CA VAL A 141 8.33 -19.13 7.75
C VAL A 141 7.35 -19.35 8.89
N PRO A 142 6.55 -20.43 8.89
CA PRO A 142 5.71 -20.72 10.05
C PRO A 142 6.62 -20.82 11.27
N ALA A 143 6.41 -19.95 12.24
CA ALA A 143 7.01 -20.09 13.55
C ALA A 143 6.35 -21.32 14.18
N TYR A 144 6.99 -22.48 14.04
CA TYR A 144 6.63 -23.66 14.83
C TYR A 144 6.91 -23.29 16.30
N TYR A 145 5.85 -23.03 17.05
CA TYR A 145 5.86 -22.97 18.52
C TYR A 145 5.51 -24.33 19.08
#